data_AF-A0A8W8I3U1-F1
#
_entry.id   AF-A0A8W8I3U1-F1
#
_cell.length_a   1.000
_cell.length_b   1.000
_cell.length_c   1.000
_cell.angle_alpha   90.00
_cell.angle_beta   90.00
_cell.angle_gamma   90.00
#
_symmetry.space_group_name_H-M   'P 1'
#
loop_
_entity.id
_entity.type
_entity.pdbx_description
1 polymer ?
#
loop_
_entity_poly.entity_id
_entity_poly.type
_entity_poly.pdbx_seq_one_letter_code
_entity_poly.pdbx_strand_id
1 'polypeptide(L)'
;YLSLPNSKSLCEGHCLIVPMQHAVSGTVVDEDVWNEIQVFRKTLTQMFLAMDQDVVFMETCMGLRYHPHMYIECVPMEKETGDLAPIYFKKAIQESESEWSDNKKLVDLSKKDVRRSIPKGFPYFAVDFGMQGGYAHVIEDERQFPKYFGKEVVGGMIDAEPRLWRRPQKEGFEDQRKKVLQFADWWKPYDWTQS
;
A
#
# COMPACT_ATOMS: atom_id res chain seq x y z
N TYR A 1 -9.43 9.05 -5.32
CA TYR A 1 -10.33 8.04 -5.93
C TYR A 1 -9.82 6.64 -5.70
N LEU A 2 -10.67 5.62 -5.89
CA LEU A 2 -10.27 4.21 -5.85
C LEU A 2 -10.10 3.65 -7.26
N SER A 3 -9.08 2.85 -7.46
CA SER A 3 -8.84 2.07 -8.67
C SER A 3 -8.51 0.63 -8.31
N LEU A 4 -8.65 -0.29 -9.24
CA LEU A 4 -8.15 -1.65 -9.08
C LEU A 4 -6.84 -1.80 -9.86
N PRO A 5 -5.97 -2.74 -9.48
CA PRO A 5 -4.77 -3.06 -10.26
C PRO A 5 -5.13 -3.48 -11.69
N ASN A 6 -4.38 -2.93 -12.66
CA ASN A 6 -4.50 -3.27 -14.09
C ASN A 6 -3.93 -4.67 -14.43
N SER A 7 -3.36 -5.35 -13.45
CA SER A 7 -2.88 -6.73 -13.52
C SER A 7 -3.71 -7.62 -12.62
N LYS A 8 -3.43 -8.92 -12.64
CA LYS A 8 -3.92 -9.84 -11.60
C LYS A 8 -3.62 -9.27 -10.22
N SER A 9 -4.66 -9.22 -9.40
CA SER A 9 -4.57 -8.78 -8.01
C SER A 9 -3.82 -9.82 -7.18
N LEU A 10 -3.20 -9.38 -6.07
CA LEU A 10 -2.58 -10.29 -5.10
C LEU A 10 -3.62 -11.16 -4.40
N CYS A 11 -4.76 -10.56 -4.08
CA CYS A 11 -5.91 -11.17 -3.46
C CYS A 11 -7.19 -10.48 -3.95
N GLU A 12 -8.33 -11.08 -3.63
CA GLU A 12 -9.64 -10.48 -3.82
C GLU A 12 -9.78 -9.21 -2.99
N GLY A 13 -10.42 -8.17 -3.52
CA GLY A 13 -10.55 -6.87 -2.83
C GLY A 13 -9.31 -5.97 -2.87
N HIS A 14 -8.17 -6.41 -3.42
CA HIS A 14 -7.02 -5.54 -3.62
C HIS A 14 -7.38 -4.33 -4.51
N CYS A 15 -7.26 -3.14 -3.94
CA CYS A 15 -7.52 -1.86 -4.60
C CYS A 15 -6.38 -0.84 -4.33
N LEU A 16 -6.46 0.30 -5.00
CA LEU A 16 -5.50 1.39 -4.97
C LEU A 16 -6.22 2.67 -4.58
N ILE A 17 -5.66 3.43 -3.63
CA ILE A 17 -6.04 4.81 -3.37
C ILE A 17 -5.14 5.70 -4.22
N VAL A 18 -5.73 6.48 -5.10
CA VAL A 18 -4.99 7.29 -6.08
C VAL A 18 -5.50 8.74 -6.01
N PRO A 19 -4.62 9.75 -5.86
CA PRO A 19 -5.03 11.14 -5.92
C PRO A 19 -5.45 11.53 -7.34
N MET A 20 -6.41 12.45 -7.49
CA MET A 20 -6.83 12.94 -8.80
C MET A 20 -5.73 13.76 -9.49
N GLN A 21 -5.05 14.61 -8.72
CA GLN A 21 -3.97 15.46 -9.22
C GLN A 21 -2.64 14.73 -9.12
N HIS A 22 -1.72 15.07 -10.02
CA HIS A 22 -0.40 14.49 -10.01
C HIS A 22 0.37 14.86 -8.74
N ALA A 23 0.70 13.85 -7.94
CA ALA A 23 1.65 13.92 -6.85
C ALA A 23 2.61 12.74 -6.93
N VAL A 24 3.88 12.96 -6.57
CA VAL A 24 4.94 11.94 -6.68
C VAL A 24 5.06 11.05 -5.45
N SER A 25 4.55 11.50 -4.30
CA SER A 25 4.62 10.79 -3.03
C SER A 25 3.64 11.38 -2.01
N GLY A 26 3.27 10.59 -1.02
CA GLY A 26 2.53 11.03 0.15
C GLY A 26 3.25 12.12 0.95
N THR A 27 4.59 12.16 0.94
CA THR A 27 5.35 13.21 1.64
C THR A 27 5.19 14.61 1.04
N VAL A 28 4.71 14.74 -0.20
CA VAL A 28 4.59 16.04 -0.89
C VAL A 28 3.16 16.51 -1.13
N VAL A 29 2.14 15.68 -0.87
CA VAL A 29 0.75 16.12 -0.99
C VAL A 29 0.40 17.19 0.05
N ASP A 30 -0.56 18.04 -0.28
CA ASP A 30 -1.13 18.99 0.68
C ASP A 30 -2.01 18.29 1.73
N GLU A 31 -2.47 19.05 2.73
CA GLU A 31 -3.28 18.51 3.82
C GLU A 31 -4.65 18.03 3.33
N ASP A 32 -5.25 18.68 2.33
CA ASP A 32 -6.60 18.34 1.87
C ASP A 32 -6.60 16.99 1.15
N VAL A 33 -5.64 16.78 0.23
CA VAL A 33 -5.43 15.50 -0.46
C VAL A 33 -5.05 14.41 0.55
N TRP A 34 -4.20 14.73 1.53
CA TRP A 34 -3.87 13.75 2.57
C TRP A 34 -5.08 13.36 3.42
N ASN A 35 -5.91 14.33 3.80
CA ASN A 35 -7.14 14.06 4.55
C ASN A 35 -8.10 13.17 3.75
N GLU A 36 -8.27 13.43 2.45
CA GLU A 36 -9.05 12.56 1.56
C GLU A 36 -8.50 11.12 1.53
N ILE A 37 -7.17 10.96 1.40
CA ILE A 37 -6.51 9.65 1.48
C ILE A 37 -6.84 8.95 2.81
N GLN A 38 -6.80 9.67 3.93
CA GLN A 38 -7.11 9.11 5.25
C GLN A 38 -8.59 8.72 5.39
N VAL A 39 -9.52 9.47 4.78
CA VAL A 39 -10.93 9.09 4.72
C VAL A 39 -11.10 7.80 3.91
N PHE A 40 -10.48 7.67 2.74
CA PHE A 40 -10.49 6.41 1.99
C PHE A 40 -9.94 5.24 2.81
N ARG A 41 -8.77 5.40 3.46
CA ARG A 41 -8.17 4.36 4.30
C ARG A 41 -9.09 3.93 5.44
N LYS A 42 -9.67 4.89 6.16
CA LYS A 42 -10.60 4.61 7.26
C LYS A 42 -11.81 3.84 6.78
N THR A 43 -12.41 4.28 5.69
CA THR A 43 -13.62 3.68 5.13
C THR A 43 -13.35 2.28 4.56
N LEU A 44 -12.22 2.08 3.87
CA LEU A 44 -11.79 0.76 3.41
C LEU A 44 -11.53 -0.19 4.59
N THR A 45 -10.87 0.29 5.64
CA THR A 45 -10.65 -0.50 6.86
C THR A 45 -11.98 -0.94 7.47
N GLN A 46 -12.98 -0.04 7.55
CA GLN A 46 -14.32 -0.36 8.06
C GLN A 46 -15.04 -1.39 7.18
N MET A 47 -14.97 -1.24 5.86
CA MET A 47 -15.57 -2.16 4.90
C MET A 47 -15.01 -3.58 5.05
N PHE A 48 -13.67 -3.72 5.04
CA PHE A 48 -13.03 -5.02 5.15
C PHE A 48 -13.18 -5.63 6.56
N LEU A 49 -13.19 -4.81 7.61
CA LEU A 49 -13.48 -5.28 8.97
C LEU A 49 -14.88 -5.91 9.07
N ALA A 50 -15.88 -5.35 8.38
CA ALA A 50 -17.23 -5.90 8.31
C ALA A 50 -17.31 -7.21 7.50
N MET A 51 -16.29 -7.50 6.68
CA MET A 51 -16.11 -8.76 5.95
C MET A 51 -15.19 -9.75 6.69
N ASP A 52 -14.91 -9.50 7.97
CA ASP A 52 -14.00 -10.30 8.80
C ASP A 52 -12.55 -10.35 8.30
N GLN A 53 -12.11 -9.28 7.62
CA GLN A 53 -10.76 -9.11 7.11
C GLN A 53 -10.03 -7.95 7.80
N ASP A 54 -8.70 -7.98 7.75
CA ASP A 54 -7.84 -6.84 8.05
C ASP A 54 -7.19 -6.32 6.76
N VAL A 55 -6.51 -5.17 6.82
CA VAL A 55 -6.00 -4.46 5.64
C VAL A 55 -4.59 -3.98 5.87
N VAL A 56 -3.72 -4.21 4.88
CA VAL A 56 -2.39 -3.59 4.83
C VAL A 56 -2.39 -2.50 3.76
N PHE A 57 -1.97 -1.29 4.15
CA PHE A 57 -1.78 -0.17 3.24
C PHE A 57 -0.29 0.01 2.95
N MET A 58 0.10 0.12 1.67
CA MET A 58 1.51 0.25 1.29
C MET A 58 1.72 1.37 0.27
N GLU A 59 2.78 2.15 0.47
CA GLU A 59 3.29 3.10 -0.51
C GLU A 59 4.76 2.79 -0.79
N THR A 60 5.09 2.53 -2.06
CA THR A 60 6.47 2.44 -2.52
C THR A 60 6.79 3.66 -3.38
N CYS A 61 7.51 4.61 -2.81
CA CYS A 61 7.96 5.82 -3.49
C CYS A 61 9.38 5.63 -4.03
N MET A 62 9.51 5.49 -5.35
CA MET A 62 10.80 5.26 -6.03
C MET A 62 10.79 5.93 -7.40
N GLY A 63 11.96 6.26 -7.93
CA GLY A 63 12.15 6.78 -9.27
C GLY A 63 11.68 8.23 -9.41
N LEU A 64 11.82 9.03 -8.34
CA LEU A 64 11.31 10.40 -8.25
C LEU A 64 11.73 11.31 -9.43
N ARG A 65 12.89 11.05 -10.04
CA ARG A 65 13.37 11.73 -11.26
C ARG A 65 12.45 11.60 -12.47
N TYR A 66 11.58 10.59 -12.48
CA TYR A 66 10.63 10.32 -13.56
C TYR A 66 9.23 10.84 -13.27
N HIS A 67 9.04 11.52 -12.13
CA HIS A 67 7.74 12.02 -11.68
C HIS A 67 6.66 10.92 -11.76
N PRO A 68 6.81 9.81 -11.01
CA PRO A 68 5.78 8.78 -10.97
C PRO A 68 4.51 9.36 -10.35
N HIS A 69 3.35 8.81 -10.71
CA HIS A 69 2.10 9.15 -10.03
C HIS A 69 1.96 8.26 -8.80
N MET A 70 1.79 8.86 -7.62
CA MET A 70 1.65 8.11 -6.37
C MET A 70 0.35 7.32 -6.34
N TYR A 71 0.38 6.23 -5.60
CA TYR A 71 -0.80 5.47 -5.20
C TYR A 71 -0.46 4.72 -3.91
N ILE A 72 -1.48 4.43 -3.11
CA ILE A 72 -1.37 3.56 -1.93
C ILE A 72 -2.09 2.26 -2.26
N GLU A 73 -1.37 1.14 -2.18
CA GLU A 73 -1.96 -0.18 -2.33
C GLU A 73 -2.72 -0.54 -1.05
N CYS A 74 -3.92 -1.09 -1.19
CA CYS A 74 -4.78 -1.54 -0.12
C CYS A 74 -5.04 -3.04 -0.32
N VAL A 75 -4.39 -3.87 0.50
CA VAL A 75 -4.42 -5.32 0.35
C VAL A 75 -5.13 -5.94 1.55
N PRO A 76 -6.38 -6.43 1.38
CA PRO A 76 -7.08 -7.13 2.45
C PRO A 76 -6.50 -8.54 2.67
N MET A 77 -6.66 -9.05 3.88
CA MET A 77 -6.25 -10.39 4.27
C MET A 77 -7.08 -10.90 5.46
N GLU A 78 -6.99 -12.19 5.74
CA GLU A 78 -7.60 -12.77 6.93
C GLU A 78 -7.03 -12.11 8.20
N LYS A 79 -7.87 -11.90 9.21
CA LYS A 79 -7.47 -11.22 10.46
C LYS A 79 -6.26 -11.86 11.14
N GLU A 80 -6.22 -13.18 11.21
CA GLU A 80 -5.09 -13.91 11.81
C GLU A 80 -3.77 -13.63 11.08
N THR A 81 -3.83 -13.45 9.76
CA THR A 81 -2.68 -13.05 8.94
C THR A 81 -2.34 -11.56 9.15
N GLY A 82 -3.35 -10.71 9.25
CA GLY A 82 -3.22 -9.28 9.55
C GLY A 82 -2.54 -8.99 10.89
N ASP A 83 -2.90 -9.73 11.94
CA ASP A 83 -2.30 -9.64 13.28
C ASP A 83 -0.79 -9.92 13.27
N LEU A 84 -0.33 -10.75 12.33
CA LEU A 84 1.08 -11.09 12.15
C LEU A 84 1.82 -10.12 11.20
N ALA A 85 1.10 -9.33 10.39
CA ALA A 85 1.68 -8.44 9.41
C ALA A 85 2.78 -7.51 9.99
N PRO A 86 2.59 -6.88 11.18
CA PRO A 86 3.63 -6.05 11.77
C PRO A 86 4.95 -6.80 12.03
N ILE A 87 4.90 -8.08 12.39
CA ILE A 87 6.10 -8.89 12.65
C ILE A 87 6.83 -9.20 11.34
N TYR A 88 6.09 -9.59 10.31
CA TYR A 88 6.65 -9.91 8.99
C TYR A 88 7.30 -8.69 8.34
N PHE A 89 6.61 -7.55 8.32
CA PHE A 89 7.14 -6.32 7.75
C PHE A 89 8.34 -5.78 8.54
N LYS A 90 8.29 -5.83 9.87
CA LYS A 90 9.42 -5.42 10.70
C LYS A 90 10.67 -6.23 10.36
N LYS A 91 10.55 -7.55 10.29
CA LYS A 91 11.65 -8.45 9.93
C LYS A 91 12.15 -8.15 8.52
N ALA A 92 11.25 -8.10 7.53
CA ALA A 92 11.61 -7.87 6.14
C ALA A 92 12.32 -6.52 5.92
N ILE A 93 11.89 -5.45 6.61
CA ILE A 93 12.54 -4.14 6.53
C ILE A 93 13.93 -4.18 7.18
N GLN A 94 14.08 -4.83 8.33
CA GLN A 94 15.37 -4.93 9.01
C GLN A 94 16.39 -5.75 8.21
N GLU A 95 15.92 -6.80 7.53
CA GLU A 95 16.72 -7.65 6.63
C GLU A 95 16.87 -7.05 5.23
N SER A 96 16.21 -5.91 4.94
CA SER A 96 16.37 -5.20 3.67
C SER A 96 17.65 -4.38 3.66
N GLU A 97 18.24 -4.26 2.46
CA GLU A 97 19.47 -3.51 2.17
C GLU A 97 20.70 -3.91 3.02
N SER A 98 21.85 -3.28 2.72
CA SER A 98 23.12 -3.53 3.41
C SER A 98 23.03 -3.25 4.91
N GLU A 99 23.75 -4.02 5.73
CA GLU A 99 23.92 -3.76 7.19
C GLU A 99 24.63 -2.43 7.49
N TRP A 100 25.21 -1.78 6.47
CA TRP A 100 25.91 -0.51 6.56
C TRP A 100 25.09 0.64 5.95
N SER A 101 23.82 0.78 6.35
CA SER A 101 22.98 1.92 5.95
C SER A 101 23.27 3.15 6.82
N ASP A 102 23.27 4.34 6.23
CA ASP A 102 23.48 5.59 6.97
C ASP A 102 22.24 5.94 7.82
N ASN A 103 21.04 5.56 7.34
CA ASN A 103 19.77 5.76 8.02
C ASN A 103 19.38 4.56 8.88
N LYS A 104 18.55 4.82 9.90
CA LYS A 104 17.84 3.74 10.61
C LYS A 104 16.95 3.02 9.60
N LYS A 105 17.20 1.72 9.38
CA LYS A 105 16.41 0.89 8.45
C LYS A 105 14.90 0.95 8.73
N LEU A 106 14.49 1.03 10.00
CA LEU A 106 13.08 1.04 10.37
C LEU A 106 12.72 2.31 11.14
N VAL A 107 11.71 3.01 10.61
CA VAL A 107 11.07 4.19 11.21
C VAL A 107 9.68 3.78 11.69
N ASP A 108 9.38 4.03 12.97
CA ASP A 108 8.07 3.74 13.56
C ASP A 108 7.06 4.86 13.27
N LEU A 109 5.93 4.50 12.66
CA LEU A 109 4.84 5.41 12.29
C LEU A 109 3.67 5.38 13.29
N SER A 110 3.77 4.62 14.40
CA SER A 110 2.69 4.51 15.39
C SER A 110 2.24 5.84 16.01
N LYS A 111 3.12 6.85 16.02
CA LYS A 111 2.87 8.18 16.62
C LYS A 111 2.80 9.32 15.59
N LYS A 112 3.27 9.10 14.36
CA LYS A 112 3.42 10.13 13.33
C LYS A 112 3.24 9.50 11.95
N ASP A 113 2.58 10.22 11.05
CA ASP A 113 2.48 9.79 9.66
C ASP A 113 3.83 9.84 8.93
N VAL A 114 3.85 9.25 7.72
CA VAL A 114 5.03 9.21 6.86
C VAL A 114 5.53 10.62 6.47
N ARG A 115 4.63 11.61 6.33
CA ARG A 115 4.94 12.98 5.89
C ARG A 115 5.78 13.73 6.91
N ARG A 116 5.65 13.38 8.19
CA ARG A 116 6.43 13.94 9.31
C ARG A 116 7.64 13.11 9.68
N SER A 117 7.78 11.91 9.11
CA SER A 117 8.80 10.93 9.49
C SER A 117 9.87 10.75 8.42
N ILE A 118 9.52 10.97 7.15
CA ILE A 118 10.42 10.86 6.00
C ILE A 118 10.60 12.25 5.35
N PRO A 119 11.84 12.72 5.13
CA PRO A 119 12.07 14.00 4.46
C PRO A 119 11.54 14.00 3.02
N LYS A 120 11.04 15.17 2.57
CA LYS A 120 10.56 15.34 1.19
C LYS A 120 11.70 15.12 0.19
N GLY A 121 11.40 14.46 -0.93
CA GLY A 121 12.35 14.21 -2.02
C GLY A 121 13.21 12.96 -1.87
N PHE A 122 13.05 12.19 -0.80
CA PHE A 122 13.72 10.89 -0.61
C PHE A 122 12.81 9.75 -1.09
N PRO A 123 13.36 8.73 -1.77
CA PRO A 123 12.69 7.45 -1.98
C PRO A 123 12.40 6.75 -0.64
N TYR A 124 11.25 6.10 -0.53
CA TYR A 124 10.87 5.38 0.69
C TYR A 124 9.87 4.26 0.42
N PHE A 125 9.83 3.32 1.34
CA PHE A 125 8.73 2.38 1.49
C PHE A 125 7.99 2.70 2.80
N ALA A 126 6.66 2.72 2.77
CA ALA A 126 5.83 2.87 3.96
C ALA A 126 4.72 1.82 3.96
N VAL A 127 4.41 1.30 5.15
CA VAL A 127 3.35 0.32 5.39
C VAL A 127 2.58 0.69 6.65
N ASP A 128 1.26 0.57 6.61
CA ASP A 128 0.37 0.73 7.76
C ASP A 128 -0.59 -0.47 7.87
N PHE A 129 -1.08 -0.72 9.09
CA PHE A 129 -1.90 -1.89 9.44
C PHE A 129 -3.30 -1.41 9.83
N GLY A 130 -4.22 -1.43 8.87
CA GLY A 130 -5.52 -0.79 8.96
C GLY A 130 -5.39 0.71 9.24
N MET A 131 -5.97 1.15 10.36
CA MET A 131 -5.83 2.51 10.88
C MET A 131 -4.73 2.65 11.94
N GLN A 132 -4.05 1.56 12.30
CA GLN A 132 -2.89 1.60 13.17
C GLN A 132 -1.68 2.02 12.34
N GLY A 133 -0.82 2.86 12.91
CA GLY A 133 0.43 3.22 12.26
C GLY A 133 1.35 2.00 12.12
N GLY A 134 2.12 1.93 11.04
CA GLY A 134 3.07 0.86 10.81
C GLY A 134 4.51 1.35 10.77
N TYR A 135 5.18 1.09 9.65
CA TYR A 135 6.61 1.34 9.50
C TYR A 135 6.92 2.11 8.22
N ALA A 136 8.02 2.84 8.23
CA ALA A 136 8.65 3.35 7.03
C ALA A 136 10.13 2.98 6.97
N HIS A 137 10.66 3.02 5.76
CA HIS A 137 12.05 2.77 5.44
C HIS A 137 12.48 3.76 4.35
N VAL A 138 13.53 4.54 4.62
CA VAL A 138 14.17 5.38 3.60
C VAL A 138 15.00 4.45 2.71
N ILE A 139 14.74 4.48 1.41
CA ILE A 139 15.46 3.63 0.45
C ILE A 139 16.72 4.36 0.00
N GLU A 140 17.89 3.78 0.26
CA GLU A 140 19.18 4.40 -0.07
C GLU A 140 19.66 4.00 -1.47
N ASP A 141 19.52 2.72 -1.86
CA ASP A 141 19.87 2.24 -3.20
C ASP A 141 18.66 1.62 -3.90
N GLU A 142 17.99 2.46 -4.71
CA GLU A 142 16.85 2.05 -5.53
C GLU A 142 17.13 0.91 -6.52
N ARG A 143 18.41 0.56 -6.79
CA ARG A 143 18.77 -0.58 -7.64
C ARG A 143 18.73 -1.91 -6.89
N GLN A 144 18.96 -1.87 -5.58
CA GLN A 144 18.97 -3.06 -4.72
C GLN A 144 17.61 -3.28 -4.06
N PHE A 145 16.84 -2.21 -3.82
CA PHE A 145 15.51 -2.31 -3.24
C PHE A 145 14.46 -2.71 -4.29
N PRO A 146 13.75 -3.84 -4.14
CA PRO A 146 12.72 -4.24 -5.10
C PRO A 146 11.52 -3.30 -5.06
N LYS A 147 11.10 -2.78 -6.22
CA LYS A 147 9.87 -1.96 -6.34
C LYS A 147 8.61 -2.64 -5.82
N TYR A 148 8.60 -3.98 -5.82
CA TYR A 148 7.51 -4.81 -5.35
C TYR A 148 7.71 -5.33 -3.91
N PHE A 149 8.68 -4.80 -3.15
CA PHE A 149 9.03 -5.28 -1.80
C PHE A 149 7.80 -5.56 -0.92
N GLY A 150 6.91 -4.58 -0.76
CA GLY A 150 5.72 -4.76 0.06
C GLY A 150 4.80 -5.89 -0.44
N LYS A 151 4.65 -6.01 -1.76
CA LYS A 151 3.86 -7.10 -2.38
C LYS A 151 4.52 -8.46 -2.22
N GLU A 152 5.84 -8.53 -2.15
CA GLU A 152 6.57 -9.76 -1.87
C GLU A 152 6.37 -10.20 -0.41
N VAL A 153 6.40 -9.26 0.54
CA VAL A 153 6.11 -9.54 1.96
C VAL A 153 4.68 -10.05 2.11
N VAL A 154 3.70 -9.30 1.59
CA VAL A 154 2.28 -9.72 1.66
C VAL A 154 2.07 -11.03 0.92
N GLY A 155 2.62 -11.17 -0.29
CA GLY A 155 2.50 -12.39 -1.08
C GLY A 155 3.03 -13.63 -0.36
N GLY A 156 4.13 -13.50 0.38
CA GLY A 156 4.63 -14.58 1.23
C GLY A 156 3.74 -14.88 2.44
N MET A 157 3.04 -13.87 2.99
CA MET A 157 2.11 -14.06 4.11
C MET A 157 0.84 -14.80 3.69
N ILE A 158 0.30 -14.50 2.50
CA ILE A 158 -0.95 -15.11 1.98
C ILE A 158 -0.72 -16.31 1.05
N ASP A 159 0.51 -16.84 1.01
CA ASP A 159 0.94 -17.93 0.11
C ASP A 159 0.58 -17.72 -1.37
N ALA A 160 0.70 -16.48 -1.83
CA ALA A 160 0.43 -16.10 -3.21
C ALA A 160 1.59 -16.45 -4.15
N GLU A 161 1.28 -16.76 -5.40
CA GLU A 161 2.31 -17.12 -6.38
C GLU A 161 3.21 -15.90 -6.74
N PRO A 162 4.55 -16.04 -6.74
CA PRO A 162 5.47 -14.93 -7.02
C PRO A 162 5.27 -14.22 -8.35
N ARG A 163 4.64 -14.87 -9.31
CA ARG A 163 4.29 -14.27 -10.61
C ARG A 163 3.37 -13.06 -10.47
N LEU A 164 2.58 -12.96 -9.40
CA LEU A 164 1.64 -11.86 -9.19
C LEU A 164 2.34 -10.51 -8.93
N TRP A 165 3.53 -10.51 -8.32
CA TRP A 165 4.29 -9.28 -8.07
C TRP A 165 5.59 -9.16 -8.87
N ARG A 166 6.26 -10.27 -9.19
CA ARG A 166 7.51 -10.24 -9.99
C ARG A 166 7.26 -10.08 -11.49
N ARG A 167 6.16 -10.64 -12.01
CA ARG A 167 5.77 -10.53 -13.42
C ARG A 167 4.24 -10.39 -13.56
N PRO A 168 3.66 -9.27 -13.11
CA PRO A 168 2.22 -9.10 -13.04
C PRO A 168 1.58 -9.35 -14.41
N GLN A 169 0.71 -10.35 -14.48
CA GLN A 169 0.01 -10.72 -15.70
C GLN A 169 -1.17 -9.77 -15.90
N LYS A 170 -1.39 -9.32 -17.14
CA LYS A 170 -2.63 -8.62 -17.48
C LYS A 170 -3.81 -9.58 -17.33
N GLU A 171 -4.90 -9.08 -16.78
CA GLU A 171 -6.18 -9.78 -16.79
C GLU A 171 -6.93 -9.52 -18.10
N GLY A 172 -7.80 -10.44 -18.49
CA GLY A 172 -8.75 -10.19 -19.58
C GLY A 172 -9.73 -9.10 -19.18
N PHE A 173 -10.26 -8.38 -20.18
CA PHE A 173 -11.21 -7.28 -19.96
C PHE A 173 -12.44 -7.73 -19.15
N GLU A 174 -13.01 -8.90 -19.47
CA GLU A 174 -14.17 -9.43 -18.75
C GLU A 174 -13.87 -9.77 -17.29
N ASP A 175 -12.68 -10.30 -16.99
CA ASP A 175 -12.28 -10.61 -15.61
C ASP A 175 -12.07 -9.33 -14.81
N GLN A 176 -11.43 -8.32 -15.39
CA GLN A 176 -11.34 -7.00 -14.77
C GLN A 176 -12.71 -6.38 -14.52
N ARG A 177 -13.61 -6.44 -15.50
CA ARG A 177 -14.97 -5.89 -15.37
C ARG A 177 -15.72 -6.55 -14.22
N LYS A 178 -15.67 -7.88 -14.10
CA LYS A 178 -16.30 -8.61 -12.98
C LYS A 178 -15.72 -8.17 -11.64
N LYS A 179 -14.40 -8.10 -11.52
CA LYS A 179 -13.69 -7.66 -10.31
C LYS A 179 -14.10 -6.25 -9.90
N VAL A 180 -14.21 -5.32 -10.86
CA VAL A 180 -14.65 -3.94 -10.62
C VAL A 180 -16.11 -3.89 -10.16
N LEU A 181 -17.01 -4.63 -10.82
CA LEU A 181 -18.43 -4.66 -10.44
C LEU A 181 -18.63 -5.23 -9.02
N GLN A 182 -17.93 -6.32 -8.72
CA GLN A 182 -17.95 -6.93 -7.39
C GLN A 182 -17.45 -5.96 -6.31
N PHE A 183 -16.30 -5.31 -6.55
CA PHE A 183 -15.77 -4.32 -5.62
C PHE A 183 -16.72 -3.11 -5.47
N ALA A 184 -17.36 -2.68 -6.56
CA ALA A 184 -18.33 -1.58 -6.52
C ALA A 184 -19.56 -1.93 -5.66
N ASP A 185 -20.06 -3.16 -5.73
CA ASP A 185 -21.17 -3.62 -4.88
C ASP A 185 -20.78 -3.61 -3.40
N TRP A 186 -19.55 -4.00 -3.08
CA TRP A 186 -18.98 -3.94 -1.73
C TRP A 186 -18.78 -2.51 -1.23
N TRP A 187 -18.28 -1.62 -2.10
CA TRP A 187 -17.98 -0.23 -1.76
C TRP A 187 -19.23 0.64 -1.62
N LYS A 188 -20.32 0.31 -2.33
CA LYS A 188 -21.54 1.13 -2.40
C LYS A 188 -22.10 1.60 -1.03
N PRO A 189 -22.18 0.77 0.03
CA PRO A 189 -22.68 1.22 1.33
C PRO A 189 -21.72 2.18 2.06
N TYR A 190 -20.47 2.24 1.62
CA TYR A 190 -19.38 2.99 2.23
C TYR A 190 -18.95 4.20 1.39
N ASP A 191 -19.51 4.35 0.18
CA ASP A 191 -19.10 5.39 -0.76
C ASP A 191 -19.54 6.78 -0.30
N TRP A 192 -18.61 7.48 0.33
CA TRP A 192 -18.80 8.84 0.83
C TRP A 192 -18.69 9.90 -0.28
N THR A 193 -18.23 9.54 -1.48
CA THR A 193 -18.01 10.49 -2.59
C THR A 193 -19.26 10.82 -3.40
N GLN A 194 -20.37 10.11 -3.14
CA GLN A 194 -21.67 10.30 -3.83
C GLN A 194 -22.65 11.18 -3.04
N SER A 195 -22.15 11.99 -2.11
CA SER A 195 -22.99 12.89 -1.30
C SER A 195 -23.50 14.11 -2.08
#